data_AF-A0A7W2X8J1-F1
#
_entry.id   AF-A0A7W2X8J1-F1
#
_cell.length_a   1.000
_cell.length_b   1.000
_cell.length_c   1.000
_cell.angle_alpha   90.00
_cell.angle_beta   90.00
_cell.angle_gamma   90.00
#
_symmetry.space_group_name_H-M   'P 1'
#
loop_
_entity.id
_entity.type
_entity.pdbx_description
1 polymer ?
#
loop_
_entity_poly.entity_id
_entity_poly.type
_entity_poly.pdbx_seq_one_letter_code
_entity_poly.pdbx_strand_id
1 'polypeptide(L)' 'MKDEFEVDFYLYARNSFSRVRGPKWNDVEEFLMKLRGDTGGVRLRIVPEPDIGPMNLEVSTDDGFYLLTLLNSCAE' A
#
# COMPACT_ATOMS: atom_id res chain seq x y z
N MET A 1 2.03 22.37 -1.38
CA MET A 1 2.80 21.14 -1.13
C MET A 1 2.69 20.28 -2.38
N LYS A 2 3.73 19.52 -2.73
CA LYS A 2 3.65 18.59 -3.86
C LYS A 2 3.21 17.24 -3.30
N ASP A 3 2.22 16.61 -3.91
CA ASP A 3 1.78 15.29 -3.51
C ASP A 3 2.92 14.28 -3.70
N GLU A 4 3.19 13.49 -2.67
CA GLU A 4 4.16 12.41 -2.68
C GLU A 4 3.48 11.08 -2.39
N PHE A 5 4.07 9.98 -2.88
CA PHE A 5 3.59 8.65 -2.56
C PHE A 5 4.40 8.06 -1.40
N GLU A 6 3.73 7.29 -0.54
CA GLU A 6 4.36 6.36 0.40
C GLU A 6 3.86 4.95 0.10
N VAL A 7 4.75 3.96 0.17
CA VAL A 7 4.35 2.54 0.15
C VAL A 7 4.71 1.88 1.46
N ASP A 8 3.74 1.19 2.04
CA ASP A 8 3.90 0.33 3.21
C ASP A 8 3.83 -1.12 2.77
N PHE A 9 4.69 -1.96 3.36
CA PHE A 9 4.66 -3.41 3.24
C PHE A 9 4.64 -4.02 4.63
N TYR A 10 3.79 -5.02 4.84
CA TYR A 10 3.74 -5.76 6.11
C TYR A 10 3.39 -7.23 5.91
N LEU A 11 4.00 -8.07 6.74
CA LEU A 11 3.68 -9.50 6.84
C LEU A 11 3.30 -9.83 8.29
N TYR A 12 2.10 -10.37 8.49
CA TYR A 12 1.57 -10.66 9.82
C TYR A 12 2.32 -11.81 10.50
N ALA A 13 2.50 -12.94 9.81
CA ALA A 13 3.15 -14.12 10.38
C ALA A 13 4.61 -13.89 10.78
N ARG A 14 5.28 -12.90 10.16
CA ARG A 14 6.70 -12.59 10.39
C ARG A 14 6.92 -11.33 11.21
N ASN A 15 5.84 -10.68 11.67
CA ASN A 15 5.88 -9.37 12.34
C ASN A 15 6.83 -8.37 11.63
N SER A 16 6.74 -8.32 10.29
CA SER A 16 7.63 -7.54 9.44
C SER A 16 6.90 -6.32 8.91
N PHE A 17 7.59 -5.17 8.90
CA PHE A 17 7.08 -3.91 8.36
C PHE A 17 8.18 -3.16 7.63
N SER A 18 7.84 -2.50 6.52
CA SER A 18 8.72 -1.62 5.76
C SER A 18 7.92 -0.45 5.18
N ARG A 19 8.53 0.73 5.14
CA ARG A 19 7.95 1.95 4.55
C ARG A 19 8.97 2.65 3.67
N VAL A 20 8.56 3.04 2.47
CA VAL A 20 9.37 3.81 1.53
C VAL A 20 8.62 5.09 1.16
N ARG A 21 9.29 6.24 1.31
CA ARG A 21 8.80 7.55 0.84
C ARG A 21 9.29 7.81 -0.57
N GLY A 22 8.42 8.35 -1.41
CA GLY A 22 8.71 8.57 -2.83
C GLY A 22 9.14 7.28 -3.55
N PRO A 23 8.38 6.18 -3.43
CA PRO A 23 8.76 4.92 -4.04
C PRO A 23 8.83 5.04 -5.56
N LYS A 24 9.75 4.30 -6.16
CA LYS A 24 9.69 3.98 -7.58
C LYS A 24 8.73 2.81 -7.78
N TRP A 25 8.24 2.67 -9.00
CA TRP A 25 7.33 1.57 -9.32
C TRP A 25 7.93 0.18 -9.04
N ASN A 26 9.24 0.02 -9.27
CA ASN A 26 9.97 -1.20 -8.94
C ASN A 26 9.91 -1.56 -7.45
N ASP A 27 9.88 -0.58 -6.54
CA ASP A 27 9.77 -0.84 -5.10
C ASP A 27 8.40 -1.43 -4.76
N VAL A 28 7.35 -0.92 -5.41
CA VAL A 28 5.97 -1.43 -5.27
C VAL A 28 5.86 -2.85 -5.82
N GLU A 29 6.41 -3.09 -7.01
CA GLU A 29 6.44 -4.43 -7.61
C GLU A 29 7.18 -5.44 -6.74
N GLU A 30 8.33 -5.06 -6.17
CA GLU A 30 9.09 -5.93 -5.27
C GLU A 30 8.28 -6.31 -4.03
N PHE A 31 7.57 -5.36 -3.42
CA PHE A 31 6.71 -5.66 -2.28
C PHE A 31 5.52 -6.56 -2.65
N LEU A 32 4.89 -6.36 -3.80
CA LEU A 32 3.82 -7.24 -4.29
C LEU A 32 4.33 -8.66 -4.58
N MET A 33 5.57 -8.81 -5.06
CA MET A 33 6.19 -10.12 -5.26
C MET A 33 6.48 -10.82 -3.93
N LYS A 34 6.97 -10.08 -2.93
CA LYS A 34 7.19 -10.59 -1.56
C LYS A 34 5.90 -10.99 -0.86
N LEU A 35 4.76 -10.46 -1.29
CA LEU A 35 3.45 -10.73 -0.71
C LEU A 35 2.90 -12.12 -1.11
N ARG A 36 3.40 -12.71 -2.20
CA ARG A 36 2.86 -13.96 -2.75
C ARG A 36 3.01 -15.13 -1.79
N GLY A 37 1.87 -15.73 -1.41
CA GLY A 37 1.84 -16.91 -0.55
C GLY A 37 2.06 -16.62 0.94
N ASP A 38 2.15 -15.34 1.33
CA ASP A 38 2.16 -14.92 2.71
C ASP A 38 0.82 -14.23 3.08
N THR A 39 0.58 -13.99 4.37
CA THR A 39 -0.55 -13.21 4.91
C THR A 39 -0.06 -11.84 5.36
N GLY A 40 -0.61 -10.75 4.81
CA GLY A 40 -0.04 -9.41 4.92
C GLY A 40 -0.67 -8.40 3.96
N GLY A 41 0.05 -7.32 3.64
CA GLY A 41 -0.39 -6.38 2.63
C GLY A 41 0.67 -5.38 2.13
N VAL A 42 0.31 -4.74 1.03
CA VAL A 42 1.03 -3.61 0.42
C VAL A 42 0.05 -2.45 0.30
N ARG A 43 0.36 -1.29 0.86
CA ARG A 43 -0.49 -0.09 0.82
C ARG A 43 0.26 1.09 0.22
N LEU A 44 -0.19 1.56 -0.94
CA LEU A 44 0.28 2.78 -1.59
C LEU A 44 -0.62 3.95 -1.19
N ARG A 45 -0.04 5.03 -0.67
CA ARG A 45 -0.76 6.18 -0.09
C ARG A 45 -0.29 7.49 -0.70
N ILE A 46 -1.19 8.45 -0.86
CA ILE A 46 -0.85 9.85 -1.20
C ILE A 46 -0.62 10.63 0.10
N VAL A 47 0.45 11.40 0.16
CA VAL A 47 0.85 12.21 1.31
C VAL A 47 1.23 13.63 0.84
N PRO A 48 0.65 14.70 1.41
CA PRO A 48 -0.46 14.68 2.37
C PRO A 48 -1.72 14.06 1.78
N GLU A 49 -2.63 13.63 2.65
CA GLU A 49 -3.91 13.07 2.25
C GLU A 49 -4.70 14.10 1.44
N PRO A 50 -5.26 13.74 0.27
CA PRO A 50 -6.01 14.68 -0.55
C PRO A 50 -7.40 14.94 0.02
N ASP A 51 -7.87 16.19 -0.07
CA ASP A 51 -9.23 16.57 0.35
C ASP A 51 -10.30 15.84 -0.49
N ILE A 52 -10.09 15.71 -1.80
CA ILE A 52 -10.97 15.00 -2.74
C ILE A 52 -10.14 14.04 -3.60
N GLY A 53 -10.58 12.78 -3.70
CA GLY A 53 -10.01 11.77 -4.59
C GLY A 53 -9.27 10.64 -3.88
N PRO A 54 -8.50 9.82 -4.61
CA PRO A 54 -7.87 8.61 -4.07
C PRO A 54 -6.88 8.92 -2.94
N MET A 55 -7.10 8.31 -1.78
CA MET A 55 -6.19 8.43 -0.63
C MET A 55 -5.16 7.31 -0.63
N ASN A 56 -5.63 6.07 -0.86
CA ASN A 56 -4.76 4.91 -0.89
C ASN A 56 -5.34 3.73 -1.69
N LEU A 57 -4.42 2.91 -2.19
CA LEU A 57 -4.69 1.60 -2.77
C LEU A 57 -3.98 0.54 -1.91
N GLU A 58 -4.71 -0.46 -1.47
CA GLU A 58 -4.19 -1.56 -0.67
C GLU A 58 -4.42 -2.90 -1.37
N VAL A 59 -3.37 -3.72 -1.38
CA VAL A 59 -3.46 -5.15 -1.67
C VAL A 59 -3.24 -5.90 -0.38
N SER A 60 -4.26 -6.58 0.12
CA SER A 60 -4.17 -7.47 1.28
C SER A 60 -4.21 -8.92 0.80
N THR A 61 -3.49 -9.80 1.48
CA THR A 61 -3.46 -11.24 1.19
C THR A 61 -3.71 -12.05 2.46
N ASP A 62 -4.44 -13.15 2.30
CA ASP A 62 -4.52 -14.21 3.28
C ASP A 62 -4.61 -15.56 2.57
N ASP A 63 -3.71 -16.48 2.88
CA ASP A 63 -3.65 -17.84 2.33
C ASP A 63 -3.83 -17.92 0.79
N GLY A 64 -3.16 -17.02 0.06
CA GLY A 64 -3.19 -16.99 -1.41
C GLY A 64 -4.43 -16.33 -2.03
N PHE A 65 -5.37 -15.85 -1.22
CA PHE A 65 -6.45 -14.97 -1.66
C PHE A 65 -6.02 -13.51 -1.59
N TYR A 66 -6.44 -12.71 -2.57
CA TYR A 66 -6.07 -11.30 -2.65
C TYR A 66 -7.33 -10.42 -2.60
N LEU A 67 -7.27 -9.36 -1.79
CA LEU A 67 -8.27 -8.29 -1.75
C LEU A 67 -7.60 -6.98 -2.15
N LEU A 68 -8.19 -6.29 -3.13
CA LEU A 68 -7.78 -4.95 -3.52
C LEU A 68 -8.80 -3.94 -3.00
N THR A 69 -8.33 -2.94 -2.25
CA THR A 69 -9.17 -1.87 -1.67
C THR A 69 -8.67 -0.51 -2.13
N LEU A 70 -9.55 0.30 -2.70
CA LEU A 70 -9.29 1.69 -3.04
C LEU A 70 -10.09 2.58 -2.09
N LEU A 71 -9.40 3.42 -1.32
CA LEU A 71 -10.04 4.42 -0.46
C LEU A 71 -9.99 5.79 -1.15
N ASN A 72 -11.13 6.49 -1.16
CA ASN A 72 -11.27 7.85 -1.69
C ASN A 72 -11.75 8.80 -0.60
N SER A 73 -11.22 10.02 -0.61
CA SER A 73 -11.75 11.15 0.16
C SER A 73 -12.85 11.83 -0.64
N CYS A 74 -13.92 12.18 0.07
CA CYS A 74 -15.05 12.97 -0.44
C CYS A 74 -15.30 14.19 0.45
N ALA A 75 -14.26 14.73 1.10
CA ALA A 75 -14.41 15.92 1.92
C ALA A 75 -14.73 17.12 1.01
N GLU A 76 -15.89 17.75 1.24
CA GLU A 76 -16.28 19.02 0.63
C GLU A 76 -15.72 20.21 1.42
#